data_AF-A0A353R0T6-F1
#
_entry.id   AF-A0A353R0T6-F1
#
_cell.length_a   1.000
_cell.length_b   1.000
_cell.length_c   1.000
_cell.angle_alpha   90.00
_cell.angle_beta   90.00
_cell.angle_gamma   90.00
#
_symmetry.space_group_name_H-M   'P 1'
#
loop_
_entity.id
_entity.type
_entity.pdbx_description
1 polymer ?
#
loop_
_entity_poly.entity_id
_entity_poly.type
_entity_poly.pdbx_seq_one_letter_code
_entity_poly.pdbx_strand_id
1 'polypeptide(L)'
;MLLNFFFGVYPYLCLAVFLLGSLLRFDREQYTWKADSSQLLDRKNLRLASNLFHVGILALFGGHFVGLLGPHWLWTSLGFSDVGHQNVAITAGTVFGIT
;
A
#
# COMPACT_ATOMS: atom_id res chain seq x y z
N MET A 1 -27.80 -3.64 -6.10
CA MET A 1 -27.20 -4.90 -5.62
C MET A 1 -25.67 -4.87 -5.66
N LEU A 2 -25.04 -4.63 -6.82
CA LEU A 2 -23.57 -4.65 -6.96
C LEU A 2 -22.82 -3.60 -6.14
N LEU A 3 -23.28 -2.34 -6.09
CA LEU A 3 -22.64 -1.28 -5.29
C LEU A 3 -22.57 -1.63 -3.79
N ASN A 4 -23.68 -2.10 -3.23
CA ASN A 4 -23.76 -2.52 -1.83
C ASN A 4 -22.84 -3.72 -1.56
N PHE A 5 -22.69 -4.62 -2.53
CA PHE A 5 -21.75 -5.73 -2.40
C PHE A 5 -20.31 -5.21 -2.36
N PHE A 6 -19.87 -4.45 -3.37
CA PHE A 6 -18.47 -4.04 -3.50
C PHE A 6 -17.98 -3.02 -2.47
N PHE A 7 -18.83 -2.08 -2.06
CA PHE A 7 -18.44 -1.01 -1.13
C PHE A 7 -19.03 -1.16 0.26
N GLY A 8 -20.09 -1.97 0.42
CA GLY A 8 -20.72 -2.23 1.71
C GLY A 8 -20.24 -3.50 2.39
N VAL A 9 -20.06 -4.62 1.66
CA VAL A 9 -19.75 -5.93 2.27
C VAL A 9 -18.30 -6.36 2.01
N TYR A 10 -17.86 -6.28 0.77
CA TYR A 10 -16.57 -6.80 0.31
C TYR A 10 -15.35 -6.27 1.11
N PRO A 11 -15.26 -4.98 1.50
CA PRO A 11 -14.11 -4.48 2.24
C PRO A 11 -13.93 -5.17 3.60
N TYR A 12 -15.03 -5.48 4.29
CA TYR A 12 -15.00 -6.19 5.58
C TYR A 12 -14.58 -7.65 5.43
N LEU A 13 -15.01 -8.30 4.35
CA LEU A 13 -14.59 -9.67 4.04
C LEU A 13 -13.08 -9.71 3.75
N CYS A 14 -12.57 -8.79 2.92
CA CYS A 14 -11.15 -8.67 2.65
C CYS A 14 -10.34 -8.43 3.93
N LEU A 15 -10.81 -7.53 4.80
CA LEU A 15 -10.14 -7.21 6.06
C LEU A 15 -10.14 -8.39 7.03
N ALA A 16 -11.26 -9.10 7.16
CA ALA A 16 -11.36 -10.29 8.01
C ALA A 16 -10.40 -11.39 7.53
N VAL A 17 -10.38 -11.68 6.23
CA VAL A 17 -9.47 -12.68 5.65
C VAL A 17 -8.01 -12.24 5.79
N PHE A 18 -7.71 -10.96 5.55
CA PHE A 18 -6.36 -10.41 5.70
C PHE A 18 -5.83 -10.57 7.14
N LEU A 19 -6.60 -10.13 8.15
CA LEU A 19 -6.15 -10.18 9.54
C LEU A 19 -6.10 -11.61 10.08
N LEU A 20 -7.17 -12.39 9.92
CA LEU A 20 -7.22 -13.77 10.45
C LEU A 20 -6.25 -14.69 9.70
N GLY A 21 -6.18 -14.58 8.38
CA GLY A 21 -5.24 -15.35 7.57
C GLY A 21 -3.78 -15.04 7.92
N SER A 22 -3.45 -13.76 8.12
CA SER A 22 -2.11 -13.35 8.56
C SER A 22 -1.79 -13.89 9.95
N LEU A 23 -2.72 -13.79 10.90
CA LEU A 23 -2.52 -14.29 12.26
C LEU A 23 -2.35 -15.81 12.30
N LEU A 24 -3.22 -16.56 11.61
CA LEU A 24 -3.16 -18.03 11.56
C LEU A 24 -1.86 -18.52 10.90
N ARG A 25 -1.43 -17.89 9.81
CA ARG A 25 -0.16 -18.22 9.16
C ARG A 25 1.04 -17.89 10.03
N PHE A 26 0.99 -16.77 10.76
CA PHE A 26 2.04 -16.37 11.68
C PHE A 26 2.21 -17.37 12.83
N ASP A 27 1.11 -17.87 13.41
CA ASP A 27 1.12 -18.83 14.53
C ASP A 27 1.51 -20.25 14.10
N ARG A 28 0.93 -20.73 12.98
CA ARG A 28 1.06 -22.15 12.58
C ARG A 28 2.19 -22.42 11.58
N GLU A 29 2.56 -21.44 10.76
CA GLU A 29 3.36 -21.67 9.55
C GLU A 29 4.61 -20.77 9.45
N GLN A 30 5.34 -20.58 10.55
CA GLN A 30 6.53 -19.70 10.59
C GLN A 30 7.58 -20.02 9.53
N TYR A 31 7.80 -21.29 9.17
CA TYR A 31 8.78 -21.66 8.12
C TYR A 31 8.44 -21.08 6.73
N THR A 32 7.15 -20.83 6.48
CA THR A 32 6.69 -20.22 5.22
C THR A 32 6.76 -18.69 5.26
N TRP A 33 7.02 -18.07 6.41
CA TRP A 33 7.04 -16.61 6.58
C TRP A 33 8.41 -16.04 6.20
N LYS A 34 8.66 -15.90 4.90
CA LYS A 34 9.91 -15.37 4.35
C LYS A 34 9.66 -14.61 3.05
N ALA A 35 10.63 -13.80 2.64
CA ALA A 35 10.54 -12.97 1.44
C ALA A 35 10.74 -13.75 0.12
N ASP A 36 11.16 -15.03 0.19
CA ASP A 36 11.40 -15.90 -0.97
C ASP A 36 12.24 -15.24 -2.09
N SER A 37 13.40 -14.68 -1.70
CA SER A 37 14.28 -13.95 -2.64
C SER A 37 14.80 -14.85 -3.77
N SER A 38 14.50 -14.47 -5.01
CA SER A 38 15.01 -15.12 -6.23
C SER A 38 16.36 -14.56 -6.70
N GLN A 39 16.93 -13.59 -5.98
CA GLN A 39 18.16 -12.90 -6.38
C GLN A 39 19.38 -13.82 -6.46
N LEU A 40 19.37 -14.99 -5.81
CA LEU A 40 20.44 -15.98 -5.95
C LEU A 40 20.37 -16.69 -7.31
N LEU A 41 19.16 -16.89 -7.86
CA LEU A 41 18.91 -17.61 -9.10
C LEU A 41 19.20 -16.75 -10.33
N ASP A 42 18.83 -15.48 -10.28
CA ASP A 42 19.20 -14.48 -11.28
C ASP A 42 19.49 -13.15 -10.58
N ARG A 43 20.59 -12.50 -10.95
CA ARG A 43 21.01 -11.21 -10.39
C ARG A 43 20.83 -10.07 -11.39
N LYS A 44 20.65 -10.38 -12.66
CA LYS A 44 20.64 -9.38 -13.72
C LYS A 44 19.46 -8.46 -13.51
N ASN A 45 19.73 -7.16 -13.36
CA ASN A 45 18.75 -6.08 -13.14
C ASN A 45 17.92 -6.14 -11.84
N LEU A 46 17.88 -7.28 -11.12
CA LEU A 46 17.06 -7.45 -9.92
C LEU A 46 17.38 -6.45 -8.81
N ARG A 47 18.64 -6.00 -8.67
CA ARG A 47 19.00 -4.93 -7.71
C ARG A 47 18.33 -3.60 -8.04
N LEU A 48 18.40 -3.19 -9.31
CA LEU A 48 17.82 -1.92 -9.74
C LEU A 48 16.30 -1.99 -9.70
N ALA A 49 15.71 -3.04 -10.29
CA ALA A 49 14.27 -3.24 -10.33
C ALA A 49 13.66 -3.38 -8.93
N SER A 50 14.29 -4.16 -8.04
CA SER A 50 13.81 -4.31 -6.65
C SER A 50 13.87 -2.98 -5.91
N ASN A 51 14.94 -2.20 -6.05
CA ASN A 51 15.06 -0.91 -5.36
C ASN A 51 14.05 0.12 -5.88
N LEU A 52 13.90 0.26 -7.19
CA LEU A 52 12.93 1.18 -7.78
C LEU A 52 11.50 0.84 -7.34
N PHE A 53 11.11 -0.44 -7.46
CA PHE A 53 9.80 -0.91 -7.03
C PHE A 53 9.56 -0.71 -5.53
N HIS A 54 10.49 -1.11 -4.66
CA HIS A 54 10.28 -1.01 -3.22
C HIS A 54 10.25 0.44 -2.72
N VAL A 55 11.10 1.31 -3.27
CA VAL A 55 11.05 2.75 -2.94
C VAL A 55 9.73 3.35 -3.41
N GLY A 56 9.30 3.04 -4.64
CA GLY A 56 8.01 3.49 -5.19
C GLY A 56 6.82 3.02 -4.35
N ILE A 57 6.70 1.70 -4.10
CA ILE A 57 5.56 1.13 -3.38
C ILE A 57 5.51 1.59 -1.91
N LEU A 58 6.65 1.78 -1.24
CA LEU A 58 6.67 2.31 0.13
C LEU A 58 6.24 3.77 0.18
N ALA A 59 6.66 4.58 -0.79
CA ALA A 59 6.19 5.96 -0.92
C ALA A 59 4.68 6.01 -1.21
N LEU A 60 4.18 5.16 -2.11
CA LEU A 60 2.74 5.04 -2.40
C LEU A 60 1.95 4.60 -1.17
N PHE A 61 2.42 3.57 -0.47
CA PHE A 61 1.79 3.06 0.74
C PHE A 61 1.71 4.15 1.82
N GLY A 62 2.82 4.85 2.08
CA GLY A 62 2.85 5.97 3.03
C GLY A 62 1.92 7.11 2.62
N GLY A 63 1.92 7.47 1.34
CA GLY A 63 1.03 8.49 0.78
C GLY A 63 -0.46 8.13 0.92
N HIS A 64 -0.85 6.89 0.61
CA HIS A 64 -2.22 6.42 0.78
C HIS A 64 -2.61 6.35 2.25
N PHE A 65 -1.71 5.85 3.11
CA PHE A 65 -1.97 5.73 4.54
C PHE A 65 -2.23 7.10 5.17
N VAL A 66 -1.31 8.05 4.99
CA VAL A 66 -1.45 9.39 5.56
C VAL A 66 -2.55 10.18 4.85
N GLY A 67 -2.67 10.07 3.52
CA GLY A 67 -3.65 10.81 2.73
C GLY A 67 -5.10 10.40 2.99
N LEU A 68 -5.38 9.09 3.13
CA LEU A 68 -6.75 8.57 3.31
C LEU A 68 -7.15 8.44 4.78
N LEU A 69 -6.23 8.07 5.67
CA LEU A 69 -6.54 7.93 7.10
C LEU A 69 -6.27 9.21 7.89
N GLY A 70 -5.50 10.15 7.33
CA GLY A 70 -5.25 11.46 7.93
C GLY A 70 -6.54 12.29 8.00
N PRO A 71 -6.90 12.81 9.18
CA PRO A 71 -8.15 13.55 9.34
C PRO A 71 -8.09 14.90 8.61
N HIS A 72 -9.23 15.37 8.09
CA HIS A 72 -9.29 16.60 7.30
C HIS A 72 -8.74 17.85 8.01
N TRP A 73 -8.90 17.94 9.34
CA TRP A 73 -8.38 19.06 10.12
C TRP A 73 -6.84 19.15 10.10
N LEU A 74 -6.14 18.02 9.96
CA LEU A 74 -4.68 17.99 9.91
C LEU A 74 -4.19 18.74 8.66
N TRP A 75 -4.79 18.44 7.52
CA TRP A 75 -4.44 19.05 6.24
C TRP A 75 -4.76 20.54 6.18
N THR A 76 -5.93 20.92 6.69
CA THR A 76 -6.33 22.33 6.75
C THR A 76 -5.45 23.13 7.72
N SER A 77 -5.01 22.54 8.85
CA SER A 77 -4.07 23.18 9.78
C SER A 77 -2.67 23.39 9.20
N LEU A 78 -2.25 22.52 8.29
CA LEU A 78 -1.00 22.62 7.54
C LEU A 78 -1.10 23.58 6.34
N GLY A 79 -2.27 24.19 6.12
CA GLY A 79 -2.50 25.17 5.05
C GLY A 79 -2.81 24.56 3.68
N PHE A 80 -3.12 23.26 3.61
CA PHE A 80 -3.53 22.63 2.36
C PHE A 80 -5.03 22.86 2.08
N SER A 81 -5.36 23.25 0.86
CA SER A 81 -6.72 23.12 0.32
C SER A 81 -7.00 21.69 -0.13
N ASP A 82 -8.27 21.29 -0.24
CA ASP A 82 -8.64 19.94 -0.71
C ASP A 82 -8.04 19.61 -2.08
N VAL A 83 -8.12 20.56 -3.00
CA VAL A 83 -7.51 20.45 -4.34
C VAL A 83 -5.98 20.40 -4.25
N GLY A 84 -5.38 21.18 -3.33
CA GLY A 84 -3.94 21.15 -3.08
C GLY A 84 -3.47 19.76 -2.63
N HIS A 85 -4.15 19.18 -1.65
CA HIS A 85 -3.86 17.82 -1.17
C HIS A 85 -4.02 16.78 -2.29
N GLN A 86 -5.10 16.86 -3.07
CA GLN A 86 -5.33 15.97 -4.20
C GLN A 86 -4.24 16.09 -5.28
N ASN A 87 -3.79 17.31 -5.60
CA ASN A 87 -2.72 17.53 -6.57
C ASN A 87 -1.40 16.92 -6.11
N VAL A 88 -1.06 17.05 -4.83
CA VAL A 88 0.12 16.37 -4.26
C VAL A 88 0.00 14.86 -4.41
N ALA A 89 -1.17 14.29 -4.10
CA ALA A 89 -1.40 12.86 -4.25
C ALA A 89 -1.25 12.38 -5.71
N ILE A 90 -1.78 13.12 -6.68
CA ILE A 90 -1.67 12.79 -8.12
C ILE A 90 -0.22 12.88 -8.58
N THR A 91 0.47 14.00 -8.30
CA THR A 91 1.84 14.21 -8.77
C THR A 91 2.81 13.23 -8.12
N ALA A 92 2.77 13.09 -6.79
CA ALA A 92 3.63 12.15 -6.08
C ALA A 92 3.32 10.70 -6.49
N GLY A 93 2.04 10.34 -6.57
CA GLY A 93 1.62 9.00 -7.01
C GLY A 93 2.08 8.67 -8.43
N THR A 94 2.07 9.64 -9.35
CA THR A 94 2.57 9.44 -10.73
C THR A 94 4.09 9.24 -10.74
N VAL A 95 4.84 10.06 -10.00
CA VAL A 95 6.30 9.97 -9.96
C VAL A 95 6.76 8.61 -9.40
N PHE A 96 6.20 8.20 -8.27
CA PHE A 96 6.58 6.95 -7.60
C PHE A 96 5.90 5.71 -8.19
N GLY A 97 4.85 5.87 -9.01
CA GLY A 97 4.16 4.78 -9.68
C GLY A 97 4.83 4.31 -10.98
N ILE A 98 5.73 5.13 -11.55
CA ILE A 98 6.45 4.82 -12.80
C ILE A 98 7.80 4.12 -12.53
N THR A 99 8.30 4.22 -11.29
CA THR A 99 9.54 3.57 -10.83
C THR A 99 9.30 2.13 -10.41
#